data_AF-A0A6M3KAR2-F1
#
_entry.id   AF-A0A6M3KAR2-F1
#
_cell.length_a   1.000
_cell.length_b   1.000
_cell.length_c   1.000
_cell.angle_alpha   90.00
_cell.angle_beta   90.00
_cell.angle_gamma   90.00
#
_symmetry.space_group_name_H-M   'P 1'
#
loop_
_entity.id
_entity.type
_entity.pdbx_description
1 polymer ?
#
loop_
_entity_poly.entity_id
_entity_poly.type
_entity_poly.pdbx_seq_one_letter_code
_entity_poly.pdbx_strand_id
1 'polypeptide(L)'
;MYEYLRLTNPYAIDPQSRAFMLQGTKHHRELELVAQELGMASEIPMNVDRDIFDLLEWEGKELVLTDYKLWGSFKIAQALGIEEIGKQPDPSGATYKTNSKWGRAGSAKMVPVWGYNPDKADNWEAELQLNRYRVMLKDMGITVSKMRLQITARDGGLYIAHNRGVMLNIYKIPVKVLPDDEVRAYFQIKENSLKIAMEEGWNSPCTAQESWDGIRCERYCDVWNYCPKGVLVHQIGSKGGD
;
A
#
# COMPACT_ATOMS: atom_id res chain seq x y z
N MET A 1 -14.44 -6.36 -10.14
CA MET A 1 -14.80 -5.11 -10.85
C MET A 1 -13.58 -4.41 -11.47
N TYR A 2 -12.64 -3.86 -10.70
CA TYR A 2 -11.51 -3.10 -11.26
C TYR A 2 -10.72 -3.89 -12.33
N GLU A 3 -10.32 -5.13 -12.03
CA GLU A 3 -9.61 -5.96 -13.02
C GLU A 3 -10.47 -6.33 -14.22
N TYR A 4 -11.74 -6.68 -14.02
CA TYR A 4 -12.68 -6.93 -15.12
C TYR A 4 -12.74 -5.74 -16.09
N LEU A 5 -12.89 -4.52 -15.57
CA LEU A 5 -12.94 -3.31 -16.41
C LEU A 5 -11.61 -3.06 -17.14
N ARG A 6 -10.47 -3.29 -16.49
CA ARG A 6 -9.14 -3.17 -17.14
C ARG A 6 -8.93 -4.17 -18.25
N LEU A 7 -9.46 -5.38 -18.11
CA LEU A 7 -9.32 -6.45 -19.10
C LEU A 7 -10.28 -6.27 -20.29
N THR A 8 -11.44 -5.64 -20.07
CA THR A 8 -12.50 -5.54 -21.09
C THR A 8 -12.63 -4.18 -21.75
N ASN A 9 -11.96 -3.15 -21.23
CA ASN A 9 -12.04 -1.79 -21.77
C ASN A 9 -10.65 -1.20 -22.02
N PRO A 10 -10.48 -0.40 -23.10
CA PRO A 10 -9.27 0.36 -23.28
C PRO A 10 -9.18 1.45 -22.20
N TYR A 11 -8.00 1.62 -21.62
CA TYR A 11 -7.72 2.71 -20.68
C TYR A 11 -6.33 3.26 -20.91
N ALA A 12 -6.14 4.53 -20.55
CA ALA A 12 -4.84 5.18 -20.58
C ALA A 12 -4.40 5.46 -19.16
N ILE A 13 -3.10 5.33 -18.91
CA ILE A 13 -2.49 5.69 -17.64
C ILE A 13 -1.66 6.95 -17.87
N ASP A 14 -1.86 7.98 -17.04
CA ASP A 14 -0.97 9.14 -17.03
C ASP A 14 0.43 8.72 -16.55
N PRO A 15 1.48 8.83 -17.38
CA PRO A 15 2.83 8.44 -16.98
C PRO A 15 3.34 9.20 -15.76
N GLN A 16 2.92 10.46 -15.56
CA GLN A 16 3.36 11.25 -14.40
C GLN A 16 2.81 10.66 -13.09
N SER A 17 1.54 10.23 -13.10
CA SER A 17 0.93 9.53 -11.96
C SER A 17 1.66 8.23 -11.55
N ARG A 18 2.44 7.64 -12.46
CA ARG A 18 3.15 6.37 -12.27
C ARG A 18 4.65 6.48 -12.09
N ALA A 19 5.23 7.68 -12.12
CA ALA A 19 6.68 7.87 -12.06
C ALA A 19 7.35 7.10 -10.91
N PHE A 20 6.75 7.12 -9.72
CA PHE A 20 7.25 6.38 -8.56
C PHE A 20 6.85 4.90 -8.53
N MET A 21 5.78 4.51 -9.23
CA MET A 21 5.43 3.10 -9.39
C MET A 21 6.49 2.38 -10.23
N LEU A 22 7.02 3.05 -11.27
CA LEU A 22 8.08 2.50 -12.12
C LEU A 22 9.32 2.09 -11.31
N GLN A 23 9.68 2.90 -10.30
CA GLN A 23 10.80 2.60 -9.41
C GLN A 23 10.57 1.30 -8.61
N GLY A 24 9.35 1.07 -8.14
CA GLY A 24 8.96 -0.19 -7.48
C GLY A 24 8.99 -1.38 -8.45
N THR A 25 8.44 -1.22 -9.66
CA THR A 25 8.41 -2.30 -10.66
C THR A 25 9.78 -2.76 -11.13
N LYS A 26 10.78 -1.86 -11.18
CA LYS A 26 12.15 -2.24 -11.51
C LYS A 26 12.73 -3.21 -10.47
N HIS A 27 12.43 -2.99 -9.19
CA HIS A 27 12.87 -3.88 -8.12
C HIS A 27 12.26 -5.28 -8.28
N HIS A 28 10.94 -5.36 -8.51
CA HIS A 28 10.25 -6.64 -8.76
C HIS A 28 10.78 -7.39 -10.00
N ARG A 29 11.10 -6.67 -11.08
CA ARG A 29 11.61 -7.29 -12.33
C ARG A 29 12.95 -8.00 -12.14
N GLU A 30 13.89 -7.41 -11.40
CA GLU A 30 15.19 -8.05 -11.14
C GLU A 30 15.01 -9.34 -10.31
N LEU A 31 14.03 -9.34 -9.42
CA LEU A 31 13.73 -10.49 -8.54
C LEU A 31 12.98 -11.59 -9.29
N GLU A 32 12.14 -11.23 -10.26
CA GLU A 32 11.51 -12.16 -11.21
C GLU A 32 12.55 -13.03 -11.92
N LEU A 33 13.64 -12.41 -12.40
CA LEU A 33 14.72 -13.11 -13.08
C LEU A 33 15.43 -14.10 -12.16
N VAL A 34 15.64 -13.73 -10.89
CA VAL A 34 16.25 -14.61 -9.89
C VAL A 34 15.33 -15.77 -9.51
N ALA A 35 14.02 -15.55 -9.36
CA ALA A 35 13.06 -16.60 -9.04
C ALA A 35 12.95 -17.65 -10.16
N GLN A 36 13.00 -17.19 -11.43
CA GLN A 36 13.08 -18.07 -12.60
C GLN A 36 14.37 -18.90 -12.60
N GLU A 37 15.50 -18.29 -12.26
CA GLU A 37 16.79 -18.98 -12.15
C GLU A 37 16.80 -20.05 -11.03
N LEU A 38 16.08 -19.81 -9.94
CA LEU A 38 15.93 -20.73 -8.81
C LEU A 38 14.91 -21.86 -9.04
N GLY A 39 14.26 -21.93 -10.20
CA GLY A 39 13.27 -22.97 -10.51
C GLY A 39 12.01 -22.92 -9.64
N MET A 40 11.72 -21.76 -9.05
CA MET A 40 10.49 -21.55 -8.30
C MET A 40 9.34 -21.42 -9.28
N ALA A 41 8.20 -22.07 -9.01
CA ALA A 41 7.06 -22.09 -9.93
C ALA A 41 6.46 -20.68 -10.09
N SER A 42 6.94 -19.96 -11.07
CA SER A 42 6.27 -18.82 -11.71
C SER A 42 5.59 -19.38 -12.95
N GLU A 43 4.46 -20.08 -12.79
CA GLU A 43 3.54 -20.41 -13.89
C GLU A 43 2.30 -21.16 -13.37
N ILE A 44 1.25 -20.41 -13.01
CA ILE A 44 -0.02 -20.44 -13.76
C ILE A 44 -0.54 -18.99 -13.76
N PRO A 45 -0.34 -18.23 -14.85
CA PRO A 45 -0.92 -16.90 -14.95
C PRO A 45 -2.44 -17.02 -15.10
N MET A 46 -3.18 -16.58 -14.09
CA MET A 46 -4.44 -15.90 -14.40
C MET A 46 -4.06 -14.46 -14.72
N ASN A 47 -4.08 -14.16 -16.03
CA ASN A 47 -3.90 -12.85 -16.64
C ASN A 47 -3.66 -11.67 -15.67
N VAL A 48 -2.46 -11.08 -15.78
CA VAL A 48 -2.04 -9.72 -15.35
C VAL A 48 -1.29 -9.58 -14.01
N ASP A 49 -1.28 -10.55 -13.10
CA ASP A 49 -0.45 -10.46 -11.88
C ASP A 49 0.78 -11.38 -11.94
N ARG A 50 1.96 -10.77 -12.08
CA ARG A 50 3.25 -11.43 -11.84
C ARG A 50 3.50 -11.43 -10.34
N ASP A 51 2.77 -12.27 -9.64
CA ASP A 51 2.88 -12.42 -8.20
C ASP A 51 4.20 -13.12 -7.86
N ILE A 52 5.26 -12.33 -7.65
CA ILE A 52 6.57 -12.77 -7.19
C ILE A 52 6.84 -12.06 -5.88
N PHE A 53 7.19 -12.83 -4.85
CA PHE A 53 7.63 -12.25 -3.58
C PHE A 53 9.02 -11.64 -3.75
N ASP A 54 9.31 -10.58 -3.02
CA ASP A 54 10.52 -9.83 -3.31
C ASP A 54 11.78 -10.53 -2.81
N LEU A 55 11.82 -10.90 -1.53
CA LEU A 55 13.00 -11.53 -0.97
C LEU A 55 12.64 -12.65 -0.01
N LEU A 56 13.30 -13.79 -0.21
CA LEU A 56 13.30 -14.92 0.71
C LEU A 56 14.75 -15.15 1.16
N GLU A 57 15.04 -14.88 2.43
CA GLU A 57 16.40 -14.89 2.96
C GLU A 57 16.50 -15.64 4.29
N TRP A 58 17.66 -16.20 4.60
CA TRP A 58 17.93 -16.79 5.90
C TRP A 58 18.47 -15.74 6.87
N GLU A 59 17.75 -15.50 7.96
CA GLU A 59 18.26 -14.76 9.12
C GLU A 59 18.59 -15.78 10.23
N GLY A 60 19.85 -16.23 10.24
CA GLY A 60 20.29 -17.31 11.13
C GLY A 60 19.66 -18.65 10.74
N LYS A 61 18.74 -19.15 11.58
CA LYS A 61 17.99 -20.41 11.34
C LYS A 61 16.56 -20.19 10.87
N GLU A 62 16.16 -18.94 10.67
CA GLU A 62 14.80 -18.58 10.30
C GLU A 62 14.76 -18.14 8.85
N LEU A 63 13.80 -18.67 8.10
CA LEU A 63 13.56 -18.25 6.73
C LEU A 63 12.58 -17.07 6.74
N VAL A 64 13.01 -15.93 6.20
CA VAL A 64 12.31 -14.66 6.27
C VAL A 64 11.84 -14.25 4.88
N LEU A 65 10.54 -13.99 4.77
CA LEU A 65 9.91 -13.40 3.59
C LEU A 65 9.80 -11.89 3.79
N THR A 66 10.53 -11.14 2.98
CA THR A 66 10.52 -9.67 2.99
C THR A 66 9.91 -9.16 1.69
N ASP A 67 8.94 -8.26 1.81
CA ASP A 67 8.39 -7.51 0.68
C ASP A 67 8.82 -6.05 0.77
N TYR A 68 9.41 -5.57 -0.32
CA TYR A 68 9.93 -4.22 -0.47
C TYR A 68 8.86 -3.31 -1.04
N LYS A 69 8.55 -2.26 -0.29
CA LYS A 69 7.56 -1.26 -0.70
C LYS A 69 8.17 0.12 -0.80
N LEU A 70 7.68 0.89 -1.76
CA LEU A 70 7.95 2.32 -1.88
C LEU A 70 6.68 3.12 -1.60
N TRP A 71 6.53 3.59 -0.37
CA TRP A 71 5.32 4.27 0.10
C TRP A 71 5.58 5.74 0.42
N GLY A 72 4.53 6.56 0.29
CA GLY A 72 4.54 7.90 0.86
C GLY A 72 4.29 7.86 2.37
N SER A 73 4.72 8.90 3.07
CA SER A 73 4.60 9.06 4.51
C SER A 73 3.18 8.88 5.03
N PHE A 74 2.15 9.21 4.24
CA PHE A 74 0.76 8.97 4.60
C PHE A 74 0.46 7.48 4.81
N LYS A 75 0.82 6.61 3.84
CA LYS A 75 0.58 5.17 3.97
C LYS A 75 1.47 4.55 5.05
N ILE A 76 2.69 5.05 5.23
CA ILE A 76 3.57 4.62 6.33
C ILE A 76 2.96 4.95 7.69
N ALA A 77 2.44 6.17 7.86
CA ALA A 77 1.77 6.59 9.09
C ALA A 77 0.55 5.71 9.39
N GLN A 78 -0.27 5.40 8.38
CA GLN A 78 -1.39 4.45 8.53
C GLN A 78 -0.91 3.04 8.89
N ALA A 79 0.12 2.54 8.20
CA ALA A 79 0.69 1.21 8.43
C ALA A 79 1.27 1.03 9.84
N LEU A 80 1.81 2.11 10.42
CA LEU A 80 2.37 2.13 11.77
C LEU A 80 1.37 2.55 12.85
N GLY A 81 0.17 3.01 12.46
CA GLY A 81 -0.80 3.59 13.37
C GLY A 81 -0.29 4.86 14.07
N ILE A 82 0.47 5.69 13.37
CA ILE A 82 1.04 6.92 13.93
C ILE A 82 -0.08 7.94 14.19
N GLU A 83 -0.09 8.50 15.39
CA GLU A 83 -0.99 9.58 15.77
C GLU A 83 -0.31 10.69 16.58
N GLU A 84 -0.84 11.91 16.49
CA GLU A 84 -0.40 13.02 17.34
C GLU A 84 -0.96 12.81 18.76
N ILE A 85 -0.08 12.55 19.72
CA ILE A 85 -0.44 12.31 21.13
C ILE A 85 -0.31 13.56 22.01
N GLY A 86 0.22 14.65 21.45
CA GLY A 86 0.39 15.90 22.16
C GLY A 86 1.33 16.85 21.45
N LYS A 87 1.75 17.90 22.15
CA LYS A 87 2.72 18.89 21.66
C LYS A 87 3.76 19.20 22.72
N GLN A 88 4.98 19.47 22.27
CA GLN A 88 6.08 19.90 23.12
C GLN A 88 6.78 21.13 22.54
N PRO A 89 7.52 21.91 23.35
CA PRO A 89 8.41 22.95 22.84
C PRO A 89 9.38 22.38 21.80
N ASP A 90 9.62 23.12 20.72
CA ASP A 90 10.53 22.76 19.65
C ASP A 90 11.93 22.48 20.25
N PRO A 91 12.48 21.26 20.09
CA PRO A 91 13.77 20.90 20.68
C PRO A 91 14.94 21.79 20.24
N SER A 92 14.81 22.49 19.11
CA SER A 92 15.79 23.48 18.65
C SER A 92 15.80 24.78 19.47
N GLY A 93 14.83 24.97 20.37
CA GLY A 93 14.62 26.22 21.10
C GLY A 93 13.95 27.31 20.26
N ALA A 94 13.41 26.97 19.08
CA ALA A 94 12.75 27.93 18.20
C ALA A 94 11.57 28.63 18.90
N THR A 95 11.46 29.94 18.72
CA THR A 95 10.37 30.78 19.20
C THR A 95 9.60 31.42 18.06
N TYR A 96 8.36 31.83 18.30
CA TYR A 96 7.60 32.58 17.30
C TYR A 96 8.21 33.98 17.13
N LYS A 97 8.43 34.38 15.88
CA LYS A 97 8.98 35.71 15.54
C LYS A 97 7.91 36.81 15.53
N THR A 98 6.64 36.44 15.43
CA THR A 98 5.49 37.34 15.37
C THR A 98 4.34 36.77 16.19
N ASN A 99 3.41 37.64 16.59
CA ASN A 99 2.13 37.18 17.13
C ASN A 99 1.34 36.51 15.99
N SER A 100 1.12 35.20 16.11
CA SER A 100 0.40 34.39 15.13
C SER A 100 -0.67 33.55 15.82
N LYS A 101 -1.55 32.90 15.03
CA LYS A 101 -2.55 31.94 15.56
C LYS A 101 -1.92 30.85 16.45
N TRP A 102 -0.66 30.54 16.22
CA TRP A 102 0.06 29.46 16.88
C TRP A 102 0.76 29.86 18.19
N GLY A 103 0.91 31.17 18.45
CA GLY A 103 1.60 31.66 19.64
C GLY A 103 2.00 33.13 19.57
N ARG A 104 2.47 33.65 20.71
CA ARG A 104 2.95 35.04 20.84
C ARG A 104 4.43 35.12 20.49
N ALA A 105 4.87 36.29 20.02
CA ALA A 105 6.29 36.52 19.76
C ALA A 105 7.12 36.22 21.02
N GLY A 106 8.22 35.48 20.86
CA GLY A 106 9.09 35.04 21.95
C GLY A 106 8.62 33.79 22.72
N SER A 107 7.37 33.32 22.54
CA SER A 107 6.96 32.04 23.14
C SER A 107 7.56 30.87 22.35
N ALA A 108 7.85 29.76 23.04
CA ALA A 108 8.36 28.55 22.40
C ALA A 108 7.41 28.06 21.30
N LYS A 109 7.96 27.72 20.15
CA LYS A 109 7.23 27.07 19.07
C LYS A 109 6.84 25.67 19.52
N MET A 110 5.59 25.28 19.34
CA MET A 110 5.13 23.94 19.71
C MET A 110 5.21 23.00 18.50
N VAL A 111 5.77 21.81 18.69
CA VAL A 111 5.85 20.74 17.68
C VAL A 111 5.04 19.53 18.15
N PRO A 112 4.41 18.78 17.22
CA PRO A 112 3.68 17.57 17.57
C PRO A 112 4.61 16.51 18.15
N VAL A 113 4.08 15.76 19.12
CA VAL A 113 4.67 14.52 19.63
C VAL A 113 3.87 13.36 19.03
N TRP A 114 4.59 12.43 18.43
CA TRP A 114 4.00 11.29 17.73
C TRP A 114 4.04 10.05 18.61
N GLY A 115 2.90 9.35 18.67
CA GLY A 115 2.77 8.04 19.28
C GLY A 115 2.40 6.98 18.25
N TYR A 116 2.49 5.71 18.66
CA TYR A 116 2.10 4.56 17.85
C TYR A 116 0.90 3.88 18.50
N ASN A 117 -0.14 3.66 17.71
CA ASN A 117 -1.36 3.01 18.13
C ASN A 117 -1.60 1.75 17.26
N PRO A 118 -1.27 0.56 17.77
CA PRO A 118 -1.44 -0.69 17.03
C PRO A 118 -2.87 -0.94 16.54
N ASP A 119 -3.90 -0.45 17.26
CA ASP A 119 -5.31 -0.62 16.88
C ASP A 119 -5.68 0.22 15.65
N LYS A 120 -4.87 1.24 15.33
CA LYS A 120 -5.03 2.09 14.14
C LYS A 120 -4.10 1.68 12.99
N ALA A 121 -3.24 0.68 13.18
CA ALA A 121 -2.33 0.23 12.15
C ALA A 121 -3.11 -0.51 11.05
N ASP A 122 -2.97 -0.03 9.81
CA ASP A 122 -3.62 -0.64 8.64
C ASP A 122 -2.60 -1.16 7.61
N ASN A 123 -2.40 -2.48 7.65
CA ASN A 123 -1.57 -3.23 6.71
C ASN A 123 -2.36 -4.29 5.94
N TRP A 124 -3.70 -4.27 5.96
CA TRP A 124 -4.53 -5.40 5.52
C TRP A 124 -4.21 -5.92 4.11
N GLU A 125 -4.05 -5.02 3.13
CA GLU A 125 -3.71 -5.41 1.75
C GLU A 125 -2.33 -6.10 1.68
N ALA A 126 -1.34 -5.54 2.38
CA ALA A 126 0.01 -6.08 2.40
C ALA A 126 0.09 -7.40 3.20
N GLU A 127 -0.68 -7.52 4.28
CA GLU A 127 -0.81 -8.75 5.07
C GLU A 127 -1.38 -9.89 4.23
N LEU A 128 -2.47 -9.64 3.49
CA LEU A 128 -3.07 -10.64 2.61
C LEU A 128 -2.12 -11.04 1.48
N GLN A 129 -1.49 -10.07 0.82
CA GLN A 129 -0.54 -10.34 -0.25
C GLN A 129 0.62 -11.21 0.23
N LEU A 130 1.27 -10.83 1.34
CA LEU A 130 2.44 -11.55 1.82
C LEU A 130 2.09 -12.95 2.35
N ASN A 131 0.92 -13.10 2.96
CA ASN A 131 0.43 -14.42 3.36
C ASN A 131 0.05 -15.32 2.18
N ARG A 132 -0.37 -14.76 1.04
CA ARG A 132 -0.59 -15.54 -0.19
C ARG A 132 0.70 -16.21 -0.63
N TYR A 133 1.81 -15.45 -0.65
CA TYR A 133 3.12 -15.99 -0.97
C TYR A 133 3.58 -17.04 0.03
N ARG A 134 3.39 -16.78 1.34
CA ARG A 134 3.68 -17.77 2.39
C ARG A 134 2.95 -19.08 2.15
N VAL A 135 1.65 -19.01 1.81
CA VAL A 135 0.82 -20.17 1.51
C VAL A 135 1.34 -20.92 0.28
N MET A 136 1.64 -20.22 -0.81
CA MET A 136 2.19 -20.83 -2.03
C MET A 136 3.54 -21.51 -1.77
N LEU A 137 4.44 -20.86 -1.03
CA LEU A 137 5.73 -21.42 -0.64
C LEU A 137 5.56 -22.69 0.21
N LYS A 138 4.61 -22.66 1.15
CA LYS A 138 4.29 -23.82 2.00
C LYS A 138 3.78 -25.00 1.17
N ASP A 139 2.95 -24.75 0.16
CA ASP A 139 2.45 -25.79 -0.76
C ASP A 139 3.59 -26.39 -1.61
N MET A 140 4.69 -25.65 -1.81
CA MET A 140 5.94 -26.13 -2.43
C MET A 140 6.91 -26.79 -1.43
N GLY A 141 6.51 -26.95 -0.16
CA GLY A 141 7.35 -27.54 0.88
C GLY A 141 8.32 -26.57 1.58
N ILE A 142 8.24 -25.27 1.29
CA ILE A 142 9.09 -24.23 1.88
C ILE A 142 8.34 -23.55 3.03
N THR A 143 8.84 -23.68 4.26
CA THR A 143 8.22 -23.06 5.45
C THR A 143 8.90 -21.75 5.80
N VAL A 144 8.17 -20.64 5.63
CA VAL A 144 8.60 -19.31 6.06
C VAL A 144 8.38 -19.16 7.57
N SER A 145 9.42 -18.74 8.30
CA SER A 145 9.40 -18.52 9.75
C SER A 145 8.92 -17.11 10.11
N LYS A 146 9.29 -16.09 9.32
CA LYS A 146 8.98 -14.68 9.58
C LYS A 146 8.57 -13.97 8.30
N MET A 147 7.69 -13.00 8.44
CA MET A 147 7.31 -12.11 7.34
C MET A 147 7.45 -10.66 7.76
N ARG A 148 7.90 -9.81 6.84
CA ARG A 148 8.02 -8.37 7.08
C ARG A 148 7.86 -7.56 5.80
N LEU A 149 7.44 -6.31 5.97
CA LEU A 149 7.60 -5.28 4.96
C LEU A 149 8.90 -4.53 5.23
N GLN A 150 9.68 -4.25 4.19
CA GLN A 150 10.68 -3.20 4.23
C GLN A 150 10.21 -2.04 3.34
N ILE A 151 9.85 -0.93 3.96
CA ILE A 151 9.25 0.20 3.29
C ILE A 151 10.25 1.34 3.20
N THR A 152 10.56 1.78 1.99
CA THR A 152 11.28 3.04 1.74
C THR A 152 10.27 4.18 1.65
N ALA A 153 10.52 5.25 2.41
CA ALA A 153 9.71 6.47 2.39
C ALA A 153 10.06 7.35 1.19
N ARG A 154 9.14 7.46 0.24
CA ARG A 154 9.30 8.24 -1.00
C ARG A 154 9.54 9.73 -0.75
N ASP A 155 8.88 10.26 0.27
CA ASP A 155 8.99 11.64 0.77
C ASP A 155 9.78 11.70 2.09
N GLY A 156 10.59 10.68 2.37
CA GLY A 156 11.46 10.62 3.55
C GLY A 156 12.40 11.82 3.64
N GLY A 157 12.59 12.34 4.85
CA GLY A 157 13.40 13.53 5.12
C GLY A 157 12.75 14.86 4.71
N LEU A 158 11.56 14.85 4.08
CA LEU A 158 10.81 16.07 3.81
C LEU A 158 9.96 16.49 5.01
N TYR A 159 9.71 17.79 5.11
CA TYR A 159 8.87 18.37 6.16
C TYR A 159 7.48 17.70 6.25
N ILE A 160 6.91 17.30 5.12
CA ILE A 160 5.61 16.64 5.09
C ILE A 160 5.62 15.25 5.76
N ALA A 161 6.73 14.51 5.66
CA ALA A 161 6.88 13.22 6.33
C ALA A 161 7.02 13.39 7.85
N HIS A 162 7.83 14.37 8.28
CA HIS A 162 7.98 14.70 9.70
C HIS A 162 6.66 15.17 10.33
N ASN A 163 5.85 15.91 9.58
CA ASN A 163 4.50 16.31 10.00
C ASN A 163 3.47 15.18 10.04
N ARG A 164 3.86 13.96 9.68
CA ARG A 164 3.06 12.74 9.85
C ARG A 164 3.73 11.75 10.80
N GLY A 165 4.76 12.19 11.52
CA GLY A 165 5.56 11.35 12.42
C GLY A 165 6.45 10.33 11.72
N VAL A 166 6.62 10.44 10.41
CA VAL A 166 7.52 9.60 9.62
C VAL A 166 8.91 10.23 9.63
N MET A 167 9.78 9.75 10.52
CA MET A 167 11.11 10.31 10.79
C MET A 167 12.26 9.56 10.12
N LEU A 168 12.08 8.27 9.80
CA LEU A 168 13.08 7.44 9.11
C LEU A 168 12.83 7.36 7.61
N ASN A 169 13.89 7.07 6.85
CA ASN A 169 13.80 6.82 5.41
C ASN A 169 13.40 5.37 5.08
N ILE A 170 13.64 4.43 5.99
CA ILE A 170 13.32 3.01 5.83
C ILE A 170 12.67 2.50 7.12
N TYR A 171 11.56 1.77 6.98
CA TYR A 171 10.88 1.07 8.06
C TYR A 171 10.85 -0.42 7.79
N LYS A 172 10.99 -1.22 8.84
CA LYS A 172 10.71 -2.66 8.80
C LYS A 172 9.49 -2.94 9.67
N ILE A 173 8.41 -3.40 9.05
CA ILE A 173 7.14 -3.69 9.74
C ILE A 173 6.94 -5.20 9.76
N PRO A 174 6.83 -5.86 10.93
CA PRO A 174 6.51 -7.27 10.98
C PRO A 174 5.09 -7.51 10.45
N VAL A 175 4.91 -8.58 9.69
CA VAL A 175 3.62 -8.97 9.12
C VAL A 175 3.11 -10.20 9.86
N LYS A 176 1.89 -10.14 10.37
CA LYS A 176 1.28 -11.27 11.07
C LYS A 176 0.98 -12.42 10.11
N VAL A 177 1.10 -13.64 10.63
CA VAL A 177 0.63 -14.85 9.94
C VAL A 177 -0.88 -14.90 10.03
N LEU A 178 -1.53 -14.92 8.87
CA LEU A 178 -2.97 -15.13 8.75
C LEU A 178 -3.28 -16.62 8.55
N PRO A 179 -4.46 -17.11 8.97
CA PRO A 179 -4.86 -18.48 8.72
C PRO A 179 -4.83 -18.84 7.24
N ASP A 180 -4.21 -19.98 6.93
CA ASP A 180 -4.05 -20.55 5.59
C ASP A 180 -5.37 -20.61 4.80
N ASP A 181 -6.46 -21.04 5.46
CA ASP A 181 -7.77 -21.22 4.83
C ASP A 181 -8.45 -19.87 4.55
N GLU A 182 -8.30 -18.88 5.43
CA GLU A 182 -8.85 -17.53 5.22
C GLU A 182 -8.18 -16.85 4.02
N VAL A 183 -6.85 -16.98 3.91
CA VAL A 183 -6.08 -16.44 2.79
C VAL A 183 -6.53 -17.09 1.48
N ARG A 184 -6.61 -18.43 1.44
CA ARG A 184 -7.08 -19.16 0.25
C ARG A 184 -8.49 -18.76 -0.13
N ALA A 185 -9.41 -18.74 0.84
CA ALA A 185 -10.81 -18.37 0.61
C ALA A 185 -10.92 -16.95 0.03
N TYR A 186 -10.18 -15.98 0.58
CA TYR A 186 -10.16 -14.61 0.09
C TYR A 186 -9.78 -14.53 -1.39
N PHE A 187 -8.65 -15.13 -1.77
CA PHE A 187 -8.17 -15.07 -3.15
C PHE A 187 -9.04 -15.91 -4.10
N GLN A 188 -9.55 -17.06 -3.65
CA GLN A 188 -10.46 -17.89 -4.45
C GLN A 188 -11.77 -17.17 -4.78
N ILE A 189 -12.34 -16.42 -3.82
CA ILE A 189 -13.54 -15.61 -4.05
C ILE A 189 -13.27 -14.53 -5.11
N LYS A 190 -12.11 -13.86 -5.05
CA LYS A 190 -11.72 -12.85 -6.04
C LYS A 190 -11.55 -13.45 -7.42
N GLU A 191 -10.88 -14.60 -7.50
CA GLU A 191 -10.67 -15.35 -8.74
C GLU A 191 -11.99 -15.75 -9.39
N ASN A 192 -12.89 -16.37 -8.62
CA ASN A 192 -14.20 -16.80 -9.09
C ASN A 192 -15.05 -15.61 -9.52
N SER A 193 -15.03 -14.52 -8.74
CA SER A 193 -15.75 -13.30 -9.08
C SER A 193 -15.25 -12.69 -10.40
N LEU A 194 -13.94 -12.76 -10.67
CA LEU A 194 -13.39 -12.32 -11.96
C LEU A 194 -13.84 -13.25 -13.10
N LYS A 195 -13.78 -14.57 -12.93
CA LYS A 195 -14.25 -15.53 -13.95
C LYS A 195 -15.71 -15.30 -14.33
N ILE A 196 -16.59 -15.21 -13.32
CA ILE A 196 -18.02 -14.91 -13.53
C ILE A 196 -18.19 -13.57 -14.24
N ALA A 197 -17.46 -12.53 -13.80
CA ALA A 197 -17.51 -11.23 -14.46
C ALA A 197 -17.09 -11.29 -15.94
N MET A 198 -16.09 -12.11 -16.28
CA MET A 198 -15.63 -12.30 -17.66
C MET A 198 -16.68 -13.02 -18.53
N GLU A 199 -17.51 -13.88 -17.95
CA GLU A 199 -18.54 -14.65 -18.67
C GLU A 199 -19.87 -13.87 -18.80
N GLU A 200 -20.31 -13.23 -17.71
CA GLU A 200 -21.66 -12.63 -17.60
C GLU A 200 -21.65 -11.10 -17.65
N GLY A 201 -20.47 -10.49 -17.52
CA GLY A 201 -20.31 -9.06 -17.27
C GLY A 201 -20.42 -8.70 -15.78
N TRP A 202 -19.93 -7.51 -15.42
CA TRP A 202 -19.97 -7.04 -14.03
C TRP A 202 -20.06 -5.52 -13.95
N ASN A 203 -21.02 -5.00 -13.18
CA ASN A 203 -21.27 -3.57 -13.04
C ASN A 203 -21.30 -3.07 -11.58
N SER A 204 -21.14 -3.97 -10.60
CA SER A 204 -21.15 -3.58 -9.18
C SER A 204 -19.85 -2.87 -8.80
N PRO A 205 -19.91 -1.63 -8.24
CA PRO A 205 -18.71 -0.89 -7.82
C PRO A 205 -17.90 -1.60 -6.73
N CYS A 206 -16.62 -1.20 -6.60
CA CYS A 206 -15.77 -1.65 -5.49
C CYS A 206 -16.35 -1.21 -4.14
N THR A 207 -16.16 -2.06 -3.14
CA THR A 207 -16.52 -1.79 -1.74
C THR A 207 -15.76 -0.59 -1.16
N ALA A 208 -16.20 -0.09 -0.01
CA ALA A 208 -15.52 1.00 0.70
C ALA A 208 -14.05 0.63 0.99
N GLN A 209 -13.80 -0.57 1.49
CA GLN A 209 -12.46 -1.08 1.76
C GLN A 209 -11.59 -1.14 0.49
N GLU A 210 -12.09 -1.72 -0.61
CA GLU A 210 -11.34 -1.84 -1.88
C GLU A 210 -11.10 -0.51 -2.60
N SER A 211 -11.91 0.51 -2.28
CA SER A 211 -11.81 1.85 -2.86
C SER A 211 -11.19 2.87 -1.91
N TRP A 212 -10.72 2.44 -0.74
CA TRP A 212 -10.17 3.30 0.31
C TRP A 212 -11.14 4.45 0.64
N ASP A 213 -12.37 4.07 0.97
CA ASP A 213 -13.49 4.99 1.23
C ASP A 213 -13.76 5.97 0.07
N GLY A 214 -13.47 5.54 -1.16
CA GLY A 214 -13.68 6.31 -2.38
C GLY A 214 -12.46 7.07 -2.90
N ILE A 215 -11.39 7.20 -2.12
CA ILE A 215 -10.16 7.89 -2.53
C ILE A 215 -9.58 7.28 -3.81
N ARG A 216 -9.65 5.95 -3.96
CA ARG A 216 -9.21 5.26 -5.18
C ARG A 216 -10.02 5.71 -6.40
N CYS A 217 -11.34 5.80 -6.26
CA CYS A 217 -12.23 6.21 -7.34
C CYS A 217 -11.98 7.67 -7.76
N GLU A 218 -11.67 8.54 -6.80
CA GLU A 218 -11.37 9.95 -7.03
C GLU A 218 -10.03 10.15 -7.76
N ARG A 219 -8.97 9.42 -7.39
CA ARG A 219 -7.60 9.78 -7.79
C ARG A 219 -6.77 8.70 -8.47
N TYR A 220 -7.10 7.42 -8.28
CA TYR A 220 -6.17 6.32 -8.58
C TYR A 220 -6.75 5.23 -9.50
N CYS A 221 -8.05 5.28 -9.81
CA CYS A 221 -8.72 4.26 -10.61
C CYS A 221 -8.61 4.58 -12.11
N ASP A 222 -7.81 3.85 -12.88
CA ASP A 222 -7.61 4.14 -14.32
C ASP A 222 -8.83 3.87 -15.21
N VAL A 223 -9.82 3.16 -14.68
CA VAL A 223 -11.05 2.74 -15.37
C VAL A 223 -12.30 3.37 -14.74
N TRP A 224 -12.13 4.50 -14.05
CA TRP A 224 -13.21 5.19 -13.33
C TRP A 224 -14.38 5.56 -14.26
N ASN A 225 -14.10 5.88 -15.52
CA ASN A 225 -15.06 6.28 -16.55
C ASN A 225 -15.98 5.15 -17.01
N TYR A 226 -15.62 3.89 -16.75
CA TYR A 226 -16.45 2.71 -17.02
C TYR A 226 -17.22 2.21 -15.79
N CYS A 227 -17.01 2.84 -14.62
CA CYS A 227 -17.64 2.45 -13.37
C CYS A 227 -18.70 3.49 -12.94
N PRO A 228 -19.94 3.08 -12.59
CA PRO A 228 -20.99 4.02 -12.15
C PRO A 228 -20.55 4.93 -11.00
N LYS A 229 -19.86 4.37 -9.99
CA LYS A 229 -19.32 5.13 -8.85
C LYS A 229 -18.22 6.11 -9.28
N GLY A 230 -17.33 5.69 -10.18
CA GLY A 230 -16.27 6.55 -10.69
C GLY A 230 -16.83 7.74 -11.46
N VAL A 231 -17.74 7.48 -12.39
CA VAL A 231 -18.42 8.54 -13.17
C VAL A 231 -19.08 9.58 -12.27
N LEU A 232 -19.83 9.13 -11.25
CA LEU A 232 -20.51 10.05 -10.31
C LEU A 232 -19.52 10.96 -9.56
N VAL A 233 -18.41 10.41 -9.04
CA VAL A 233 -17.40 11.17 -8.30
C VAL A 233 -16.78 12.26 -9.18
N HIS A 234 -16.44 11.95 -10.43
CA HIS A 234 -15.80 12.88 -11.35
C HIS A 234 -16.78 13.91 -11.97
N GLN A 235 -18.08 13.59 -12.05
CA GLN A 235 -19.13 14.54 -12.46
C GLN A 235 -19.47 15.57 -11.38
N ILE A 236 -19.41 15.19 -10.09
CA ILE A 236 -19.67 16.10 -8.98
C ILE A 236 -18.48 17.04 -8.76
N GLY A 237 -17.25 16.54 -8.86
CA GLY A 237 -16.02 17.34 -8.71
C GLY A 237 -15.88 18.45 -9.75
N SER A 238 -16.47 18.30 -10.93
CA SER A 238 -16.44 19.30 -12.01
C SER A 238 -17.47 20.44 -11.84
N LYS A 239 -18.39 20.35 -10.86
CA LYS A 239 -19.39 21.40 -10.57
C LYS A 239 -19.05 22.30 -9.36
N GLY A 240 -17.93 22.04 -8.68
CA GLY A 240 -17.52 22.76 -7.46
C GLY A 240 -16.34 23.73 -7.65
N GLY A 241 -15.99 24.03 -8.91
CA GLY A 241 -14.88 24.91 -9.28
C GLY A 241 -15.34 26.06 -10.16
N ASP A 242 -16.29 26.85 -9.68
CA ASP A 242 -16.62 28.20 -10.15
C ASP A 242 -16.57 29.17 -8.96
#